data_AF-A0A9E1KQT6-F1
#
_entry.id   AF-A0A9E1KQT6-F1
#
_cell.length_a   1.000
_cell.length_b   1.000
_cell.length_c   1.000
_cell.angle_alpha   90.00
_cell.angle_beta   90.00
_cell.angle_gamma   90.00
#
_symmetry.space_group_name_H-M   'P 1'
#
loop_
_entity.id
_entity.type
_entity.pdbx_description
1 polymer ?
#
loop_
_entity_poly.entity_id
_entity_poly.type
_entity_poly.pdbx_seq_one_letter_code
_entity_poly.pdbx_strand_id
1 'polypeptide(L)'
;MSTQTDTGYRAKILVSDDDLNVRLLTRQCLEAEGMTVVEASNGPETIDVFVREHPSLVFLDVEMPGMSGLEVCKRIRQMPQGESVPIMIVTGSDDRQSIDQGFEAGATQYKTKPVNWSLLGRDVQYMLRASNAFNALKRQEDRLRYLAYYDPLTSLPNRRSFNEQLNRILKRSFRRKSSAALMFIDLDHFKRINDSIGHGRGDRLLVEIAKRLIRELREDDSVSYFTDNDAVDSDSGEGGTEIARLGGDEFTVVLSDIDDIAHVEAVAKRILVSLSEPIALQSHNPVVTPSIGIALYPQDGSDPDTLVHNADTAMYAAKARGRACYRFYNEQMNAKAVDQLKMEEELRDALRNDQLELRYQPQVDTSTGEVVSMEALVRWRHPERGMISPVDFIPIAERTGQIVELGQWVMAEVARNCTHWDTQGLKKIRFSINISPLQFNQPDLPQYITEFLKETGIDPARLELELTESAIMNDAESNIAKLNELKATGLEVAVDDFGTGYSSLSYLKRFPIDTLKIDQSFVADLNTTDGAAIVDAILALAKSLKLRVVAEGIETEEQLRYLVTKDCDLLQGYYFSRPIELKDVPAMLETTFTMPVDED
;
A
#
# COMPACT_ATOMS: atom_id res chain seq x y z
N MET A 1 -34.57 -52.83 -13.70
CA MET A 1 -35.33 -51.64 -14.10
C MET A 1 -35.42 -50.71 -12.89
N SER A 2 -34.59 -49.68 -12.86
CA SER A 2 -34.90 -48.42 -12.21
C SER A 2 -34.14 -47.37 -13.01
N THR A 3 -34.91 -46.67 -13.83
CA THR A 3 -34.50 -45.65 -14.79
C THR A 3 -33.85 -44.48 -14.05
N GLN A 4 -32.56 -44.27 -14.30
CA GLN A 4 -31.92 -42.98 -14.06
C GLN A 4 -32.66 -41.94 -14.88
N THR A 5 -33.09 -40.89 -14.19
CA THR A 5 -33.71 -39.68 -14.71
C THR A 5 -32.91 -39.11 -15.88
N ASP A 6 -33.54 -39.12 -17.05
CA ASP A 6 -33.14 -38.47 -18.29
C ASP A 6 -33.16 -36.95 -18.09
N THR A 7 -32.02 -36.38 -17.70
CA THR A 7 -31.75 -34.97 -17.95
C THR A 7 -31.49 -34.85 -19.44
N GLY A 8 -32.43 -34.28 -20.21
CA GLY A 8 -32.45 -34.21 -21.67
C GLY A 8 -31.33 -33.39 -22.33
N TYR A 9 -30.11 -33.45 -21.81
CA TYR A 9 -28.92 -32.86 -22.39
C TYR A 9 -28.22 -33.90 -23.28
N ARG A 10 -28.47 -33.82 -24.59
CA ARG A 10 -27.73 -34.63 -25.58
C ARG A 10 -26.35 -34.04 -25.77
N ALA A 11 -25.30 -34.84 -25.58
CA ALA A 11 -23.93 -34.41 -25.80
C ALA A 11 -23.77 -33.90 -27.25
N LYS A 12 -23.23 -32.69 -27.39
CA LYS A 12 -23.05 -32.04 -28.68
C LYS A 12 -21.65 -32.34 -29.21
N ILE A 13 -21.54 -32.91 -30.41
CA ILE A 13 -20.27 -33.31 -31.02
C ILE A 13 -20.02 -32.43 -32.23
N LEU A 14 -18.86 -31.78 -32.27
CA LEU A 14 -18.43 -31.03 -33.45
C LEU A 14 -17.67 -31.97 -34.38
N VAL A 15 -18.16 -32.14 -35.61
CA VAL A 15 -17.55 -32.97 -36.64
C VAL A 15 -16.98 -32.06 -37.73
N SER A 16 -15.67 -32.10 -37.89
CA SER A 16 -14.92 -31.27 -38.83
C SER A 16 -14.17 -32.16 -39.83
N ASP A 17 -14.65 -32.20 -41.06
CA ASP A 17 -14.02 -32.95 -42.17
C ASP A 17 -14.42 -32.26 -43.49
N ASP A 18 -13.52 -32.17 -44.45
CA ASP A 18 -13.77 -31.51 -45.74
C ASP A 18 -14.62 -32.38 -46.68
N ASP A 19 -14.65 -33.70 -46.48
CA ASP A 19 -15.51 -34.64 -47.20
C ASP A 19 -16.93 -34.69 -46.60
N LEU A 20 -17.90 -34.23 -47.40
CA LEU A 20 -19.32 -34.25 -47.04
C LEU A 20 -19.83 -35.66 -46.69
N ASN A 21 -19.35 -36.70 -47.36
CA ASN A 21 -19.79 -38.08 -47.11
C ASN A 21 -19.30 -38.56 -45.74
N VAL A 22 -18.06 -38.25 -45.37
CA VAL A 22 -17.49 -38.61 -44.06
C VAL A 22 -18.26 -37.89 -42.96
N ARG A 23 -18.59 -36.61 -43.13
CA ARG A 23 -19.44 -35.86 -42.19
C ARG A 23 -20.82 -36.47 -42.03
N LEU A 24 -21.51 -36.79 -43.14
CA LEU A 24 -22.84 -37.40 -43.10
C LEU A 24 -22.85 -38.78 -42.42
N LEU A 25 -21.86 -39.63 -42.71
CA LEU A 25 -21.72 -40.95 -42.07
C LEU A 25 -21.42 -40.82 -40.58
N THR A 26 -20.52 -39.90 -40.22
CA THR A 26 -20.20 -39.60 -38.82
C THR A 26 -21.44 -39.09 -38.08
N ARG A 27 -22.19 -38.16 -38.67
CA ARG A 27 -23.47 -37.67 -38.14
C ARG A 27 -24.43 -38.83 -37.88
N GLN A 28 -24.73 -39.64 -38.89
CA GLN A 28 -25.66 -40.76 -38.76
C GLN A 28 -25.25 -41.73 -37.67
N CYS A 29 -23.96 -42.07 -37.58
CA CYS A 29 -23.42 -42.95 -36.55
C CYS A 29 -23.61 -42.37 -35.13
N LEU A 30 -23.26 -41.11 -34.92
CA LEU A 30 -23.30 -40.48 -33.60
C LEU A 30 -24.74 -40.13 -33.16
N GLU A 31 -25.59 -39.70 -34.09
CA GLU A 31 -27.00 -39.41 -33.80
C GLU A 31 -27.80 -40.68 -33.48
N ALA A 32 -27.46 -41.82 -34.09
CA ALA A 32 -28.05 -43.12 -33.74
C ALA A 32 -27.75 -43.53 -32.29
N GLU A 33 -26.66 -43.04 -31.72
CA GLU A 33 -26.26 -43.22 -30.32
C GLU A 33 -26.78 -42.11 -29.39
N GLY A 34 -27.69 -41.27 -29.87
CA GLY A 34 -28.38 -40.24 -29.07
C GLY A 34 -27.62 -38.93 -28.87
N MET A 35 -26.54 -38.69 -29.62
CA MET A 35 -25.77 -37.45 -29.58
C MET A 35 -26.31 -36.42 -30.59
N THR A 36 -25.99 -35.14 -30.40
CA THR A 36 -26.31 -34.06 -31.34
C THR A 36 -25.07 -33.69 -32.11
N VAL A 37 -25.11 -33.63 -33.44
CA VAL A 37 -23.93 -33.33 -34.25
C VAL A 37 -24.03 -31.93 -34.87
N VAL A 38 -22.99 -31.13 -34.68
CA VAL A 38 -22.75 -29.88 -35.41
C VAL A 38 -21.57 -30.07 -36.34
N GLU A 39 -21.66 -29.58 -37.56
CA GLU A 39 -20.65 -29.82 -38.60
C GLU A 39 -19.88 -28.55 -38.94
N ALA A 40 -18.63 -28.75 -39.35
CA ALA A 40 -17.79 -27.75 -39.99
C ALA A 40 -17.05 -28.40 -41.16
N SER A 41 -16.77 -27.63 -42.20
CA SER A 41 -16.15 -28.12 -43.45
C SER A 41 -14.68 -27.72 -43.61
N ASN A 42 -14.16 -26.86 -42.74
CA ASN A 42 -12.80 -26.33 -42.79
C ASN A 42 -12.39 -25.79 -41.41
N GLY A 43 -11.09 -25.61 -41.19
CA GLY A 43 -10.55 -25.22 -39.87
C GLY A 43 -11.10 -23.90 -39.27
N PRO A 44 -11.19 -22.78 -40.02
CA PRO A 44 -11.79 -21.54 -39.50
C PRO A 44 -13.24 -21.73 -39.05
N GLU A 45 -14.07 -22.40 -39.85
CA GLU A 45 -15.46 -22.72 -39.48
C GLU A 45 -15.52 -23.58 -38.21
N THR A 46 -14.60 -24.53 -38.05
CA THR A 46 -14.52 -25.38 -36.86
C THR A 46 -14.26 -24.59 -35.59
N ILE A 47 -13.40 -23.58 -35.64
CA ILE A 47 -13.12 -22.70 -34.50
C ILE A 47 -14.36 -21.87 -34.16
N ASP A 48 -15.02 -21.27 -35.16
CA ASP A 48 -16.22 -20.46 -34.97
C ASP A 48 -17.36 -21.29 -34.36
N VAL A 49 -17.58 -22.50 -34.87
CA VAL A 49 -18.59 -23.43 -34.34
C VAL A 49 -18.22 -23.90 -32.93
N PHE A 50 -16.95 -24.15 -32.64
CA PHE A 50 -16.50 -24.53 -31.30
C PHE A 50 -16.83 -23.45 -30.26
N VAL A 51 -16.54 -22.19 -30.56
CA VAL A 51 -16.83 -21.05 -29.69
C VAL A 51 -18.32 -20.83 -29.52
N ARG A 52 -19.10 -20.94 -30.60
CA ARG A 52 -20.55 -20.69 -30.58
C ARG A 52 -21.34 -21.80 -29.90
N GLU A 53 -20.99 -23.05 -30.18
CA GLU A 53 -21.84 -24.20 -29.84
C GLU A 53 -21.42 -24.92 -28.56
N HIS A 54 -20.23 -24.65 -28.03
CA HIS A 54 -19.61 -25.29 -26.86
C HIS A 54 -19.76 -26.82 -26.87
N PRO A 55 -19.18 -27.51 -27.86
CA PRO A 55 -19.33 -28.95 -28.00
C PRO A 55 -18.65 -29.71 -26.85
N SER A 56 -19.22 -30.87 -26.51
CA SER A 56 -18.69 -31.78 -25.49
C SER A 56 -17.54 -32.66 -26.00
N LEU A 57 -17.35 -32.76 -27.32
CA LEU A 57 -16.23 -33.43 -27.98
C LEU A 57 -16.06 -32.88 -29.40
N VAL A 58 -14.82 -32.86 -29.89
CA VAL A 58 -14.49 -32.48 -31.27
C VAL A 58 -13.94 -33.70 -32.01
N PHE A 59 -14.56 -34.06 -33.12
CA PHE A 59 -14.07 -35.00 -34.13
C PHE A 59 -13.46 -34.20 -35.26
N LEU A 60 -12.18 -34.41 -35.54
CA LEU A 60 -11.38 -33.49 -36.34
C LEU A 60 -10.52 -34.24 -37.35
N ASP A 61 -10.76 -33.98 -38.62
CA ASP A 61 -9.89 -34.45 -39.69
C ASP A 61 -8.58 -33.64 -39.74
N VAL A 62 -7.46 -34.31 -40.04
CA VAL A 62 -6.15 -33.64 -40.19
C VAL A 62 -6.03 -32.93 -41.53
N GLU A 63 -6.52 -33.55 -42.60
CA GLU A 63 -6.26 -33.17 -43.99
C GLU A 63 -7.36 -32.23 -44.52
N MET A 64 -7.46 -31.04 -43.93
CA MET A 64 -8.42 -30.03 -44.36
C MET A 64 -7.75 -28.89 -45.16
N PRO A 65 -8.43 -28.31 -46.16
CA PRO A 65 -7.91 -27.17 -46.91
C PRO A 65 -7.62 -25.94 -46.04
N GLY A 66 -6.47 -25.31 -46.26
CA GLY A 66 -6.07 -24.05 -45.62
C GLY A 66 -5.49 -24.22 -44.23
N MET A 67 -6.28 -24.70 -43.27
CA MET A 67 -5.86 -24.92 -41.88
C MET A 67 -6.02 -26.39 -41.51
N SER A 68 -4.91 -27.04 -41.15
CA SER A 68 -4.91 -28.46 -40.78
C SER A 68 -5.64 -28.71 -39.46
N GLY A 69 -6.14 -29.92 -39.26
CA GLY A 69 -6.76 -30.33 -37.99
C GLY A 69 -5.82 -30.20 -36.79
N LEU A 70 -4.51 -30.39 -36.97
CA LEU A 70 -3.54 -30.22 -35.90
C LEU A 70 -3.44 -28.76 -35.43
N GLU A 71 -3.53 -27.82 -36.37
CA GLU A 71 -3.50 -26.39 -36.07
C GLU A 71 -4.80 -25.93 -35.38
N VAL A 72 -5.94 -26.44 -35.83
CA VAL A 72 -7.24 -26.25 -35.15
C VAL A 72 -7.19 -26.79 -33.73
N CYS A 73 -6.63 -28.00 -33.51
CA CYS A 73 -6.48 -28.61 -32.19
C CYS A 73 -5.67 -27.72 -31.24
N LYS A 74 -4.50 -27.23 -31.69
CA LYS A 74 -3.67 -26.30 -30.90
C LYS A 74 -4.42 -25.02 -30.54
N ARG A 75 -5.18 -24.47 -31.49
CA ARG A 75 -5.93 -23.23 -31.30
C ARG A 75 -7.11 -23.39 -30.34
N ILE A 76 -7.79 -24.54 -30.36
CA ILE A 76 -8.81 -24.89 -29.36
C ILE A 76 -8.18 -25.00 -27.97
N ARG A 77 -7.02 -25.65 -27.83
CA ARG A 77 -6.33 -25.82 -26.54
C ARG A 77 -5.86 -24.50 -25.90
N GLN A 78 -5.67 -23.45 -26.69
CA GLN A 78 -5.36 -22.10 -26.19
C GLN A 78 -6.58 -21.36 -25.63
N MET A 79 -7.80 -21.91 -25.76
CA MET A 79 -9.02 -21.30 -25.24
C MET A 79 -9.38 -21.89 -23.86
N PRO A 80 -9.91 -21.10 -22.91
CA PRO A 80 -10.28 -21.61 -21.57
C PRO A 80 -11.27 -22.78 -21.62
N GLN A 81 -12.25 -22.71 -22.52
CA GLN A 81 -13.24 -23.76 -22.75
C GLN A 81 -12.70 -24.98 -23.51
N GLY A 82 -11.51 -24.88 -24.10
CA GLY A 82 -10.87 -25.94 -24.86
C GLY A 82 -9.77 -26.68 -24.11
N GLU A 83 -9.43 -26.30 -22.88
CA GLU A 83 -8.38 -26.96 -22.09
C GLU A 83 -8.69 -28.46 -21.84
N SER A 84 -9.94 -28.79 -21.51
CA SER A 84 -10.35 -30.14 -21.10
C SER A 84 -11.33 -30.85 -22.06
N VAL A 85 -11.70 -30.23 -23.19
CA VAL A 85 -12.63 -30.84 -24.16
C VAL A 85 -11.92 -31.96 -24.92
N PRO A 86 -12.49 -33.17 -24.98
CA PRO A 86 -11.90 -34.25 -25.76
C PRO A 86 -11.83 -33.93 -27.25
N ILE A 87 -10.68 -34.19 -27.87
CA ILE A 87 -10.48 -34.05 -29.32
C ILE A 87 -10.07 -35.41 -29.88
N MET A 88 -10.87 -35.95 -30.80
CA MET A 88 -10.56 -37.13 -31.59
C MET A 88 -10.05 -36.69 -32.95
N ILE A 89 -8.78 -36.97 -33.24
CA ILE A 89 -8.18 -36.71 -34.54
C ILE A 89 -8.34 -37.93 -35.44
N VAL A 90 -8.71 -37.69 -36.70
CA VAL A 90 -8.79 -38.70 -37.76
C VAL A 90 -7.89 -38.31 -38.94
N THR A 91 -7.13 -39.26 -39.49
CA THR A 91 -6.21 -38.98 -40.62
C THR A 91 -5.98 -40.22 -41.49
N GLY A 92 -5.55 -40.00 -42.73
CA GLY A 92 -5.19 -41.05 -43.69
C GLY A 92 -3.79 -41.63 -43.51
N SER A 93 -2.89 -40.96 -42.77
CA SER A 93 -1.53 -41.48 -42.51
C SER A 93 -1.50 -42.35 -41.26
N ASP A 94 -0.83 -43.50 -41.32
CA ASP A 94 -0.66 -44.44 -40.17
C ASP A 94 0.80 -44.49 -39.70
N ASP A 95 1.58 -43.46 -40.04
CA ASP A 95 2.97 -43.33 -39.58
C ASP A 95 3.03 -42.79 -38.15
N ARG A 96 3.99 -43.31 -37.38
CA ARG A 96 4.16 -42.97 -35.96
C ARG A 96 4.41 -41.48 -35.71
N GLN A 97 5.05 -40.78 -36.66
CA GLN A 97 5.40 -39.38 -36.51
C GLN A 97 4.14 -38.50 -36.55
N SER A 98 3.18 -38.81 -37.42
CA SER A 98 1.88 -38.13 -37.49
C SER A 98 1.02 -38.37 -36.25
N ILE A 99 1.09 -39.56 -35.64
CA ILE A 99 0.40 -39.88 -34.39
C ILE A 99 0.95 -39.06 -33.23
N ASP A 100 2.28 -39.03 -33.09
CA ASP A 100 2.96 -38.30 -32.02
C ASP A 100 2.66 -36.79 -32.11
N GLN A 101 2.64 -36.22 -33.34
CA GLN A 101 2.24 -34.83 -33.58
C GLN A 101 0.79 -34.53 -33.18
N GLY A 102 -0.12 -35.50 -33.35
CA GLY A 102 -1.51 -35.39 -32.90
C GLY A 102 -1.64 -35.24 -31.39
N PHE A 103 -0.92 -36.05 -30.62
CA PHE A 103 -0.91 -35.96 -29.16
C PHE A 103 -0.17 -34.71 -28.68
N GLU A 104 0.94 -34.32 -29.31
CA GLU A 104 1.64 -33.05 -29.00
C GLU A 104 0.77 -31.81 -29.28
N ALA A 105 -0.12 -31.88 -30.28
CA ALA A 105 -1.11 -30.83 -30.54
C ALA A 105 -2.23 -30.77 -29.50
N GLY A 106 -2.32 -31.76 -28.61
CA GLY A 106 -3.30 -31.85 -27.52
C GLY A 106 -4.50 -32.75 -27.81
N ALA A 107 -4.44 -33.62 -28.82
CA ALA A 107 -5.51 -34.58 -29.08
C ALA A 107 -5.66 -35.58 -27.92
N THR A 108 -6.90 -35.97 -27.63
CA THR A 108 -7.21 -36.96 -26.60
C THR A 108 -7.17 -38.37 -27.17
N GLN A 109 -7.53 -38.54 -28.44
CA GLN A 109 -7.48 -39.80 -29.13
C GLN A 109 -7.21 -39.61 -30.62
N TYR A 110 -6.67 -40.64 -31.24
CA TYR A 110 -6.31 -40.67 -32.66
C TYR A 110 -6.87 -41.94 -33.33
N LYS A 111 -7.34 -41.81 -34.58
CA LYS A 111 -7.85 -42.90 -35.42
C LYS A 111 -7.35 -42.75 -36.86
N THR A 112 -6.98 -43.85 -37.51
CA THR A 112 -6.63 -43.87 -38.93
C THR A 112 -7.83 -44.18 -39.83
N LYS A 113 -7.83 -43.61 -41.04
CA LYS A 113 -8.80 -43.94 -42.10
C LYS A 113 -8.41 -45.29 -42.74
N PRO A 114 -9.36 -46.17 -43.09
CA PRO A 114 -10.82 -45.98 -43.01
C PRO A 114 -11.37 -46.14 -41.57
N VAL A 115 -12.25 -45.23 -41.17
CA VAL A 115 -12.88 -45.24 -39.84
C VAL A 115 -13.80 -46.45 -39.68
N ASN A 116 -13.67 -47.18 -38.57
CA ASN A 116 -14.60 -48.24 -38.23
C ASN A 116 -15.89 -47.67 -37.61
N TRP A 117 -16.90 -47.44 -38.47
CA TRP A 117 -18.20 -46.88 -38.10
C TRP A 117 -18.95 -47.68 -37.03
N SER A 118 -18.73 -48.99 -36.92
CA SER A 118 -19.38 -49.82 -35.90
C SER A 118 -18.85 -49.58 -34.50
N LEU A 119 -17.67 -48.97 -34.37
CA LEU A 119 -17.01 -48.68 -33.10
C LEU A 119 -16.98 -47.19 -32.75
N LEU A 120 -17.11 -46.30 -33.73
CA LEU A 120 -17.01 -44.85 -33.55
C LEU A 120 -17.94 -44.31 -32.44
N GLY A 121 -19.21 -44.71 -32.47
CA GLY A 121 -20.18 -44.31 -31.44
C GLY A 121 -19.76 -44.72 -30.02
N ARG A 122 -19.22 -45.94 -29.87
CA ARG A 122 -18.69 -46.42 -28.59
C ARG A 122 -17.44 -45.66 -28.16
N ASP A 123 -16.51 -45.43 -29.09
CA ASP A 123 -15.28 -44.68 -28.81
C ASP A 123 -15.59 -43.27 -28.30
N VAL A 124 -16.52 -42.57 -28.95
CA VAL A 124 -16.98 -41.25 -28.53
C VAL A 124 -17.67 -41.29 -27.15
N GLN A 125 -18.53 -42.28 -26.89
CA GLN A 125 -19.15 -42.45 -25.57
C GLN A 125 -18.11 -42.70 -24.46
N TYR A 126 -17.07 -43.50 -24.72
CA TYR A 126 -16.00 -43.73 -23.75
C TYR A 126 -15.21 -42.45 -23.46
N MET A 127 -14.88 -41.67 -24.49
CA MET A 127 -14.19 -40.39 -24.33
C MET A 127 -15.02 -39.38 -23.52
N LEU A 128 -16.33 -39.28 -23.79
CA LEU A 128 -17.23 -38.41 -23.03
C LEU A 128 -17.33 -38.84 -21.56
N ARG A 129 -17.41 -40.15 -21.27
CA ARG A 129 -17.44 -40.67 -19.90
C ARG A 129 -16.14 -40.35 -19.16
N ALA A 130 -14.99 -40.54 -19.80
CA ALA A 130 -13.69 -40.25 -19.22
C ALA A 130 -13.53 -38.75 -18.91
N SER A 131 -13.92 -37.87 -19.84
CA SER A 131 -13.89 -36.42 -19.64
C SER A 131 -14.82 -35.96 -18.51
N ASN A 132 -16.04 -36.49 -18.46
CA ASN A 132 -16.98 -36.17 -17.38
C ASN A 132 -16.46 -36.62 -16.02
N ALA A 133 -15.85 -37.82 -15.94
CA ALA A 133 -15.24 -38.31 -14.70
C ALA A 133 -14.06 -37.44 -14.27
N PHE A 134 -13.19 -37.05 -15.20
CA PHE A 134 -12.06 -36.15 -14.94
C PHE A 134 -12.53 -34.78 -14.44
N ASN A 135 -13.49 -34.16 -15.13
CA ASN A 135 -14.06 -32.86 -14.74
C ASN A 135 -14.83 -32.93 -13.41
N ALA A 136 -15.42 -34.08 -13.07
CA ALA A 136 -16.03 -34.28 -11.75
C ALA A 136 -14.96 -34.39 -10.65
N LEU A 137 -13.86 -35.10 -10.92
CA LEU A 137 -12.74 -35.22 -9.99
C LEU A 137 -12.06 -33.87 -9.74
N LYS A 138 -11.74 -33.10 -10.80
CA LYS A 138 -11.15 -31.76 -10.69
C LYS A 138 -12.03 -30.83 -9.85
N ARG A 139 -13.34 -30.79 -10.11
CA ARG A 139 -14.29 -30.00 -9.28
C ARG A 139 -14.36 -30.45 -7.82
N GLN A 140 -14.23 -31.75 -7.55
CA GLN A 140 -14.17 -32.25 -6.17
C GLN A 140 -12.88 -31.86 -5.49
N GLU A 141 -11.76 -31.96 -6.19
CA GLU A 141 -10.44 -31.54 -5.70
C GLU A 141 -10.41 -30.04 -5.39
N ASP A 142 -10.89 -29.20 -6.30
CA ASP A 142 -11.00 -27.75 -6.11
C ASP A 142 -11.88 -27.42 -4.89
N ARG A 143 -13.00 -28.12 -4.75
CA ARG A 143 -13.90 -27.95 -3.60
C ARG A 143 -13.27 -28.40 -2.29
N LEU A 144 -12.53 -29.52 -2.30
CA LEU A 144 -11.80 -30.00 -1.13
C LEU A 144 -10.70 -29.03 -0.74
N ARG A 145 -9.97 -28.49 -1.72
CA ARG A 145 -8.96 -27.45 -1.52
C ARG A 145 -9.59 -26.20 -0.92
N TYR A 146 -10.72 -25.74 -1.45
CA TYR A 146 -11.45 -24.60 -0.90
C TYR A 146 -11.84 -24.84 0.57
N LEU A 147 -12.48 -25.98 0.88
CA LEU A 147 -12.89 -26.32 2.24
C LEU A 147 -11.72 -26.51 3.21
N ALA A 148 -10.54 -26.90 2.72
CA ALA A 148 -9.34 -27.05 3.53
C ALA A 148 -8.76 -25.71 3.99
N TYR A 149 -8.97 -24.63 3.23
CA TYR A 149 -8.32 -23.33 3.44
C TYR A 149 -9.26 -22.16 3.78
N TYR A 150 -10.56 -22.26 3.46
CA TYR A 150 -11.52 -21.18 3.65
C TYR A 150 -12.70 -21.59 4.55
N ASP A 151 -13.25 -20.62 5.27
CA ASP A 151 -14.49 -20.75 6.03
C ASP A 151 -15.70 -20.72 5.07
N PRO A 152 -16.54 -21.76 5.04
CA PRO A 152 -17.63 -21.86 4.05
C PRO A 152 -18.74 -20.82 4.25
N LEU A 153 -18.84 -20.20 5.42
CA LEU A 153 -19.85 -19.18 5.70
C LEU A 153 -19.40 -17.79 5.21
N THR A 154 -18.22 -17.35 5.63
CA THR A 154 -17.71 -15.99 5.34
C THR A 154 -16.82 -15.90 4.11
N SER A 155 -16.35 -17.04 3.59
CA SER A 155 -15.33 -17.14 2.54
C SER A 155 -13.98 -16.52 2.92
N LEU A 156 -13.77 -16.19 4.19
CA LEU A 156 -12.46 -15.79 4.72
C LEU A 156 -11.55 -17.01 4.89
N PRO A 157 -10.21 -16.82 4.86
CA PRO A 157 -9.26 -17.82 5.33
C PRO A 157 -9.67 -18.43 6.67
N ASN A 158 -9.55 -19.76 6.77
CA ASN A 158 -9.83 -20.48 8.02
C ASN A 158 -8.57 -20.51 8.92
N ARG A 159 -8.70 -21.11 10.11
CA ARG A 159 -7.61 -21.25 11.08
C ARG A 159 -6.32 -21.86 10.50
N ARG A 160 -6.44 -22.84 9.59
CA ARG A 160 -5.28 -23.48 8.98
C ARG A 160 -4.55 -22.49 8.06
N SER A 161 -5.29 -21.84 7.17
CA SER A 161 -4.73 -20.83 6.26
C SER A 161 -4.10 -19.67 7.03
N PHE A 162 -4.78 -19.17 8.07
CA PHE A 162 -4.28 -18.13 8.95
C PHE A 162 -2.91 -18.50 9.56
N ASN A 163 -2.77 -19.69 10.14
CA ASN A 163 -1.51 -20.11 10.74
C ASN A 163 -0.37 -20.22 9.71
N GLU A 164 -0.67 -20.73 8.51
CA GLU A 164 0.30 -20.82 7.41
C GLU A 164 0.73 -19.44 6.89
N GLN A 165 -0.21 -18.48 6.83
CA GLN A 165 0.04 -17.09 6.43
C GLN A 165 0.81 -16.32 7.52
N LEU A 166 0.38 -16.39 8.78
CA LEU A 166 1.05 -15.74 9.90
C LEU A 166 2.51 -16.19 10.00
N ASN A 167 2.79 -17.49 9.90
CA ASN A 167 4.15 -18.01 9.90
C ASN A 167 5.00 -17.47 8.74
N ARG A 168 4.41 -17.31 7.55
CA ARG A 168 5.08 -16.67 6.41
C ARG A 168 5.39 -15.19 6.68
N ILE A 169 4.44 -14.44 7.22
CA ILE A 169 4.61 -13.02 7.58
C ILE A 169 5.74 -12.87 8.61
N LEU A 170 5.71 -13.62 9.72
CA LEU A 170 6.75 -13.51 10.74
C LEU A 170 8.15 -13.82 10.21
N LYS A 171 8.28 -14.83 9.32
CA LYS A 171 9.56 -15.12 8.65
C LYS A 171 10.02 -14.02 7.70
N ARG A 172 9.09 -13.32 7.05
CA ARG A 172 9.40 -12.16 6.19
C ARG A 172 9.83 -10.97 7.06
N SER A 173 9.07 -10.64 8.10
CA SER A 173 9.37 -9.56 9.04
C SER A 173 10.72 -9.75 9.73
N PHE A 174 11.04 -10.99 10.14
CA PHE A 174 12.37 -11.32 10.67
C PHE A 174 13.51 -10.98 9.70
N ARG A 175 13.35 -11.34 8.41
CA ARG A 175 14.38 -11.09 7.38
C ARG A 175 14.54 -9.60 7.07
N ARG A 176 13.44 -8.84 7.11
CA ARG A 176 13.42 -7.40 6.83
C ARG A 176 13.70 -6.52 8.03
N LYS A 177 13.77 -7.11 9.24
CA LYS A 177 13.79 -6.39 10.52
C LYS A 177 12.59 -5.43 10.68
N SER A 178 11.45 -5.79 10.10
CA SER A 178 10.20 -5.05 10.24
C SER A 178 9.33 -5.63 11.36
N SER A 179 8.39 -4.84 11.86
CA SER A 179 7.41 -5.28 12.87
C SER A 179 6.13 -5.78 12.21
N ALA A 180 5.33 -6.54 12.95
CA ALA A 180 3.99 -6.97 12.55
C ALA A 180 3.04 -6.91 13.75
N ALA A 181 1.74 -6.80 13.51
CA ALA A 181 0.72 -6.76 14.55
C ALA A 181 -0.35 -7.81 14.26
N LEU A 182 -0.72 -8.57 15.28
CA LEU A 182 -1.87 -9.45 15.26
C LEU A 182 -2.99 -8.83 16.09
N MET A 183 -4.13 -8.60 15.46
CA MET A 183 -5.39 -8.27 16.11
C MET A 183 -6.27 -9.52 16.21
N PHE A 184 -6.71 -9.83 17.42
CA PHE A 184 -7.69 -10.86 17.72
C PHE A 184 -9.00 -10.18 18.09
N ILE A 185 -10.05 -10.45 17.32
CA ILE A 185 -11.33 -9.74 17.37
C ILE A 185 -12.42 -10.73 17.74
N ASP A 186 -13.23 -10.40 18.75
CA ASP A 186 -14.39 -11.17 19.13
C ASP A 186 -15.63 -10.28 19.24
N LEU A 187 -16.76 -10.80 18.77
CA LEU A 187 -18.03 -10.08 18.77
C LEU A 187 -18.76 -10.24 20.10
N ASP A 188 -18.87 -9.13 20.84
CA ASP A 188 -19.48 -9.11 22.15
C ASP A 188 -20.93 -9.59 22.12
N HIS A 189 -21.25 -10.51 23.03
CA HIS A 189 -22.60 -11.05 23.20
C HIS A 189 -23.20 -11.69 21.93
N PHE A 190 -22.40 -12.08 20.95
CA PHE A 190 -22.89 -12.69 19.71
C PHE A 190 -23.78 -13.90 19.98
N LYS A 191 -23.41 -14.79 20.92
CA LYS A 191 -24.26 -15.92 21.32
C LYS A 191 -25.68 -15.50 21.73
N ARG A 192 -25.81 -14.45 22.55
CA ARG A 192 -27.11 -13.92 23.01
C ARG A 192 -27.92 -13.33 21.86
N ILE A 193 -27.24 -12.63 20.94
CA ILE A 193 -27.86 -12.11 19.73
C ILE A 193 -28.38 -13.27 18.88
N ASN A 194 -27.54 -14.28 18.64
CA ASN A 194 -27.87 -15.46 17.84
C ASN A 194 -29.06 -16.24 18.42
N ASP A 195 -29.10 -16.40 19.74
CA ASP A 195 -30.22 -17.02 20.46
C ASP A 195 -31.54 -16.22 20.33
N SER A 196 -31.44 -14.90 20.13
CA SER A 196 -32.60 -13.99 20.02
C SER A 196 -33.13 -13.88 18.58
N ILE A 197 -32.26 -13.84 17.57
CA ILE A 197 -32.63 -13.62 16.16
C ILE A 197 -32.70 -14.91 15.33
N GLY A 198 -32.15 -16.00 15.86
CA GLY A 198 -32.03 -17.32 15.23
C GLY A 198 -30.77 -17.50 14.39
N HIS A 199 -30.27 -18.75 14.33
CA HIS A 199 -29.00 -19.11 13.68
C HIS A 199 -28.84 -18.60 12.24
N GLY A 200 -29.87 -18.73 11.39
CA GLY A 200 -29.79 -18.26 10.01
C GLY A 200 -29.62 -16.73 9.86
N ARG A 201 -30.02 -15.94 10.86
CA ARG A 201 -29.76 -14.49 10.90
C ARG A 201 -28.40 -14.18 11.53
N GLY A 202 -27.96 -14.94 12.54
CA GLY A 202 -26.59 -14.86 13.07
C GLY A 202 -25.53 -15.19 12.03
N ASP A 203 -25.80 -16.12 11.12
CA ASP A 203 -24.91 -16.43 10.00
C ASP A 203 -24.78 -15.24 9.03
N ARG A 204 -25.90 -14.58 8.72
CA ARG A 204 -25.88 -13.34 7.89
C ARG A 204 -25.16 -12.20 8.59
N LEU A 205 -25.28 -12.10 9.90
CA LEU A 205 -24.56 -11.13 10.71
C LEU A 205 -23.04 -11.35 10.58
N LEU A 206 -22.55 -12.59 10.72
CA LEU A 206 -21.13 -12.93 10.54
C LEU A 206 -20.63 -12.64 9.12
N VAL A 207 -21.43 -12.92 8.10
CA VAL A 207 -21.12 -12.56 6.71
C VAL A 207 -20.98 -11.05 6.54
N GLU A 208 -21.84 -10.25 7.18
CA GLU A 208 -21.76 -8.80 7.07
C GLU A 208 -20.58 -8.22 7.84
N ILE A 209 -20.24 -8.78 9.02
CA ILE A 209 -19.01 -8.45 9.76
C ILE A 209 -17.77 -8.71 8.91
N ALA A 210 -17.69 -9.87 8.25
CA ALA A 210 -16.58 -10.20 7.36
C ALA A 210 -16.43 -9.17 6.23
N LYS A 211 -17.54 -8.74 5.61
CA LYS A 211 -17.52 -7.71 4.56
C LYS A 211 -17.08 -6.35 5.08
N ARG A 212 -17.50 -5.94 6.28
CA ARG A 212 -17.05 -4.68 6.90
C ARG A 212 -15.55 -4.71 7.15
N LEU A 213 -15.03 -5.78 7.75
CA LEU A 213 -13.59 -5.97 7.95
C LEU A 213 -12.81 -5.87 6.64
N ILE A 214 -13.27 -6.53 5.57
CA ILE A 214 -12.64 -6.45 4.25
C ILE A 214 -12.64 -5.02 3.69
N ARG A 215 -13.72 -4.26 3.90
CA ARG A 215 -13.84 -2.89 3.37
C ARG A 215 -12.90 -1.92 4.08
N GLU A 216 -12.90 -1.92 5.42
CA GLU A 216 -12.08 -1.02 6.24
C GLU A 216 -10.58 -1.20 6.01
N LEU A 217 -10.16 -2.39 5.59
CA LEU A 217 -8.77 -2.73 5.34
C LEU A 217 -8.37 -2.52 3.87
N ARG A 218 -9.32 -2.25 2.96
CA ARG A 218 -9.05 -1.94 1.55
C ARG A 218 -8.92 -0.45 1.25
N GLU A 219 -9.52 0.42 2.08
CA GLU A 219 -9.54 1.88 1.82
C GLU A 219 -8.26 2.59 2.27
N ASP A 220 -7.50 2.05 3.24
CA ASP A 220 -6.24 2.66 3.75
C ASP A 220 -4.95 1.94 3.27
N ASP A 221 -5.05 0.73 2.70
CA ASP A 221 -3.90 -0.01 2.11
C ASP A 221 -3.82 0.18 0.59
N SER A 222 -4.07 1.39 0.12
CA SER A 222 -4.04 1.76 -1.29
C SER A 222 -2.61 1.85 -1.87
N VAL A 223 -1.79 0.82 -1.67
CA VAL A 223 -0.73 0.39 -2.59
C VAL A 223 -0.59 -1.14 -2.49
N SER A 224 -1.57 -1.86 -3.03
CA SER A 224 -1.32 -3.03 -3.87
C SER A 224 -2.62 -3.51 -4.49
N TYR A 225 -2.71 -3.35 -5.80
CA TYR A 225 -3.87 -3.74 -6.58
C TYR A 225 -4.00 -5.27 -6.64
N PHE A 226 -5.25 -5.71 -6.51
CA PHE A 226 -5.75 -6.98 -7.01
C PHE A 226 -5.28 -7.24 -8.44
N THR A 227 -4.90 -8.48 -8.73
CA THR A 227 -5.33 -9.12 -9.97
C THR A 227 -6.29 -10.25 -9.62
N ASP A 228 -7.53 -10.08 -10.06
CA ASP A 228 -8.47 -11.19 -10.26
C ASP A 228 -7.94 -12.07 -11.38
N ASN A 229 -8.13 -13.38 -11.22
CA ASN A 229 -7.82 -14.46 -12.16
C ASN A 229 -6.33 -14.79 -12.31
N ASP A 230 -5.79 -15.54 -11.34
CA ASP A 230 -5.07 -16.78 -11.67
C ASP A 230 -4.99 -17.64 -10.41
N ALA A 231 -5.78 -18.72 -10.40
CA ALA A 231 -5.48 -19.84 -9.54
C ALA A 231 -4.15 -20.43 -10.04
N VAL A 232 -3.21 -20.66 -9.11
CA VAL A 232 -1.90 -21.32 -9.23
C VAL A 232 -0.73 -20.33 -9.10
N ASP A 233 -0.11 -20.35 -7.91
CA ASP A 233 1.27 -19.92 -7.63
C ASP A 233 1.69 -18.47 -7.97
N SER A 234 0.93 -17.48 -7.50
CA SER A 234 1.46 -16.12 -7.34
C SER A 234 1.98 -15.91 -5.91
N ASP A 235 3.27 -16.18 -5.68
CA ASP A 235 4.06 -15.71 -4.52
C ASP A 235 4.31 -14.19 -4.56
N SER A 236 3.34 -13.44 -5.12
CA SER A 236 3.40 -12.02 -5.45
C SER A 236 2.08 -11.31 -5.10
N GLY A 237 1.51 -11.66 -3.93
CA GLY A 237 0.56 -10.79 -3.25
C GLY A 237 1.35 -9.79 -2.40
N GLU A 238 1.78 -8.68 -3.00
CA GLU A 238 2.06 -7.47 -2.24
C GLU A 238 0.72 -7.00 -1.66
N GLY A 239 0.64 -6.80 -0.35
CA GLY A 239 -0.60 -6.49 0.35
C GLY A 239 -0.42 -6.76 1.85
N GLY A 240 -0.25 -5.68 2.61
CA GLY A 240 0.26 -5.71 3.99
C GLY A 240 -0.67 -6.29 5.04
N THR A 241 -1.89 -6.70 4.67
CA THR A 241 -2.96 -7.05 5.62
C THR A 241 -3.66 -8.36 5.28
N GLU A 242 -3.73 -9.28 6.24
CA GLU A 242 -4.41 -10.58 6.12
C GLU A 242 -5.57 -10.68 7.11
N ILE A 243 -6.72 -11.20 6.65
CA ILE A 243 -7.94 -11.36 7.47
C ILE A 243 -8.32 -12.83 7.51
N ALA A 244 -8.69 -13.35 8.68
CA ALA A 244 -9.19 -14.72 8.81
C ALA A 244 -10.33 -14.83 9.81
N ARG A 245 -11.07 -15.94 9.73
CA ARG A 245 -12.06 -16.34 10.73
C ARG A 245 -11.63 -17.67 11.35
N LEU A 246 -11.36 -17.65 12.65
CA LEU A 246 -10.83 -18.83 13.36
C LEU A 246 -11.95 -19.80 13.79
N GLY A 247 -13.17 -19.30 13.92
CA GLY A 247 -14.36 -20.06 14.27
C GLY A 247 -15.33 -19.22 15.09
N GLY A 248 -16.62 -19.61 15.14
CA GLY A 248 -17.61 -18.89 15.94
C GLY A 248 -17.72 -17.41 15.57
N ASP A 249 -17.51 -16.55 16.56
CA ASP A 249 -17.49 -15.09 16.51
C ASP A 249 -16.08 -14.48 16.52
N GLU A 250 -15.05 -15.30 16.32
CA GLU A 250 -13.64 -14.91 16.36
C GLU A 250 -13.07 -14.63 14.97
N PHE A 251 -12.52 -13.43 14.79
CA PHE A 251 -11.83 -12.97 13.61
C PHE A 251 -10.41 -12.54 13.95
N THR A 252 -9.50 -12.64 12.99
CA THR A 252 -8.14 -12.12 13.12
C THR A 252 -7.79 -11.21 11.97
N VAL A 253 -6.98 -10.20 12.27
CA VAL A 253 -6.35 -9.31 11.29
C VAL A 253 -4.86 -9.28 11.58
N VAL A 254 -4.05 -9.50 10.56
CA VAL A 254 -2.58 -9.39 10.65
C VAL A 254 -2.15 -8.21 9.81
N LEU A 255 -1.47 -7.25 10.43
CA LEU A 255 -0.80 -6.14 9.76
C LEU A 255 0.70 -6.48 9.69
N SER A 256 1.30 -6.30 8.53
CA SER A 256 2.72 -6.57 8.29
C SER A 256 3.47 -5.30 7.91
N ASP A 257 4.80 -5.32 8.07
CA ASP A 257 5.67 -4.20 7.73
C ASP A 257 5.25 -2.89 8.44
N ILE A 258 4.99 -2.98 9.76
CA ILE A 258 4.58 -1.84 10.59
C ILE A 258 5.80 -1.06 11.09
N ASP A 259 5.78 0.25 10.85
CA ASP A 259 6.80 1.18 11.35
C ASP A 259 6.39 1.86 12.66
N ASP A 260 5.08 2.10 12.87
CA ASP A 260 4.56 2.80 14.05
C ASP A 260 3.31 2.11 14.65
N ILE A 261 3.27 2.03 15.98
CA ILE A 261 2.14 1.56 16.79
C ILE A 261 0.89 2.42 16.52
N ALA A 262 1.08 3.71 16.24
CA ALA A 262 0.02 4.64 15.86
C ALA A 262 -0.85 4.13 14.71
N HIS A 263 -0.24 3.47 13.71
CA HIS A 263 -0.94 2.90 12.57
C HIS A 263 -1.84 1.73 13.02
N VAL A 264 -1.31 0.85 13.88
CA VAL A 264 -2.06 -0.26 14.47
C VAL A 264 -3.26 0.23 15.27
N GLU A 265 -3.10 1.32 16.03
CA GLU A 265 -4.20 1.94 16.76
C GLU A 265 -5.27 2.55 15.86
N ALA A 266 -4.86 3.23 14.80
CA ALA A 266 -5.78 3.82 13.82
C ALA A 266 -6.66 2.71 13.20
N VAL A 267 -6.03 1.62 12.75
CA VAL A 267 -6.74 0.45 12.20
C VAL A 267 -7.71 -0.15 13.24
N ALA A 268 -7.25 -0.35 14.49
CA ALA A 268 -8.09 -0.91 15.54
C ALA A 268 -9.31 -0.02 15.86
N LYS A 269 -9.13 1.31 15.89
CA LYS A 269 -10.22 2.29 16.10
C LYS A 269 -11.21 2.28 14.94
N ARG A 270 -10.74 2.25 13.68
CA ARG A 270 -11.62 2.18 12.50
C ARG A 270 -12.47 0.91 12.52
N ILE A 271 -11.84 -0.25 12.74
CA ILE A 271 -12.55 -1.53 12.89
C ILE A 271 -13.59 -1.44 14.00
N LEU A 272 -13.23 -0.88 15.15
CA LEU A 272 -14.13 -0.74 16.29
C LEU A 272 -15.35 0.10 15.97
N VAL A 273 -15.17 1.27 15.33
CA VAL A 273 -16.26 2.16 14.92
C VAL A 273 -17.14 1.49 13.88
N SER A 274 -16.55 0.97 12.79
CA SER A 274 -17.25 0.37 11.67
C SER A 274 -18.07 -0.87 12.07
N LEU A 275 -17.52 -1.76 12.90
CA LEU A 275 -18.25 -2.93 13.38
C LEU A 275 -19.36 -2.57 14.36
N SER A 276 -19.23 -1.45 15.09
CA SER A 276 -20.24 -0.98 16.05
C SER A 276 -21.46 -0.30 15.40
N GLU A 277 -21.44 -0.05 14.10
CA GLU A 277 -22.61 0.50 13.40
C GLU A 277 -23.75 -0.53 13.30
N PRO A 278 -25.03 -0.11 13.34
CA PRO A 278 -26.18 -1.01 13.17
C PRO A 278 -26.11 -1.81 11.87
N ILE A 279 -26.34 -3.12 11.94
CA ILE A 279 -26.29 -4.00 10.76
C ILE A 279 -27.69 -4.21 10.20
N ALA A 280 -27.92 -3.79 8.95
CA ALA A 280 -29.24 -3.83 8.33
C ALA A 280 -29.70 -5.27 8.03
N LEU A 281 -30.54 -5.85 8.89
CA LEU A 281 -31.08 -7.21 8.74
C LEU A 281 -32.61 -7.22 8.69
N GLN A 282 -33.20 -6.80 7.56
CA GLN A 282 -34.61 -6.86 7.11
C GLN A 282 -35.76 -6.50 8.09
N SER A 283 -35.70 -6.83 9.38
CA SER A 283 -36.70 -6.53 10.41
C SER A 283 -36.14 -5.95 11.72
N HIS A 284 -34.85 -6.13 12.03
CA HIS A 284 -34.18 -5.54 13.19
C HIS A 284 -32.73 -5.20 12.80
N ASN A 285 -32.21 -4.06 13.25
CA ASN A 285 -30.82 -3.68 13.03
C ASN A 285 -30.01 -3.96 14.30
N PRO A 286 -29.51 -5.20 14.52
CA PRO A 286 -28.69 -5.48 15.68
C PRO A 286 -27.44 -4.61 15.67
N VAL A 287 -27.08 -4.15 16.85
CA VAL A 287 -25.80 -3.51 17.13
C VAL A 287 -24.93 -4.55 17.83
N VAL A 288 -23.72 -4.75 17.30
CA VAL A 288 -22.72 -5.66 17.84
C VAL A 288 -21.46 -4.86 18.05
N THR A 289 -20.80 -5.04 19.18
CA THR A 289 -19.52 -4.36 19.45
C THR A 289 -18.38 -5.38 19.39
N PRO A 290 -17.22 -5.03 18.85
CA PRO A 290 -16.04 -5.88 18.93
C PRO A 290 -15.24 -5.60 20.20
N SER A 291 -14.67 -6.65 20.79
CA SER A 291 -13.54 -6.55 21.70
C SER A 291 -12.27 -7.00 20.96
N ILE A 292 -11.23 -6.17 20.99
CA ILE A 292 -10.01 -6.39 20.19
C ILE A 292 -8.79 -6.53 21.10
N GLY A 293 -8.02 -7.59 20.92
CA GLY A 293 -6.71 -7.79 21.56
C GLY A 293 -5.59 -7.69 20.54
N ILE A 294 -4.52 -6.98 20.87
CA ILE A 294 -3.43 -6.68 19.93
C ILE A 294 -2.12 -7.19 20.51
N ALA A 295 -1.36 -7.95 19.74
CA ALA A 295 0.01 -8.37 20.06
C ALA A 295 0.96 -8.03 18.92
N LEU A 296 2.15 -7.52 19.26
CA LEU A 296 3.15 -7.04 18.31
C LEU A 296 4.31 -8.02 18.18
N TYR A 297 4.73 -8.33 16.96
CA TYR A 297 5.97 -9.00 16.66
C TYR A 297 7.08 -7.96 16.44
N PRO A 298 8.30 -8.16 16.98
CA PRO A 298 8.74 -9.29 17.80
C PRO A 298 8.51 -9.12 19.32
N GLN A 299 7.91 -8.00 19.74
CA GLN A 299 7.93 -7.52 21.13
C GLN A 299 7.09 -8.39 22.10
N ASP A 300 5.91 -8.80 21.67
CA ASP A 300 4.94 -9.60 22.41
C ASP A 300 4.98 -11.08 22.00
N GLY A 301 5.89 -11.50 21.12
CA GLY A 301 6.00 -12.89 20.70
C GLY A 301 6.87 -13.04 19.45
N SER A 302 7.64 -14.14 19.38
CA SER A 302 8.54 -14.42 18.25
C SER A 302 8.08 -15.57 17.35
N ASP A 303 7.02 -16.26 17.74
CA ASP A 303 6.40 -17.38 17.03
C ASP A 303 4.87 -17.21 16.96
N PRO A 304 4.19 -17.84 15.97
CA PRO A 304 2.76 -17.69 15.77
C PRO A 304 1.91 -18.06 17.01
N ASP A 305 2.26 -19.13 17.72
CA ASP A 305 1.45 -19.64 18.82
C ASP A 305 1.48 -18.68 20.01
N THR A 306 2.67 -18.17 20.37
CA THR A 306 2.83 -17.15 21.42
C THR A 306 2.09 -15.87 21.05
N LEU A 307 2.20 -15.41 19.80
CA LEU A 307 1.56 -14.16 19.37
C LEU A 307 0.03 -14.26 19.43
N VAL A 308 -0.54 -15.37 18.95
CA VAL A 308 -1.98 -15.65 19.02
C VAL A 308 -2.46 -15.73 20.46
N HIS A 309 -1.71 -16.42 21.33
CA HIS A 309 -2.05 -16.53 22.75
C HIS A 309 -2.06 -15.18 23.46
N ASN A 310 -1.07 -14.32 23.17
CA ASN A 310 -0.96 -13.00 23.79
C ASN A 310 -2.01 -12.03 23.25
N ALA A 311 -2.35 -12.10 21.97
CA ALA A 311 -3.45 -11.32 21.39
C ALA A 311 -4.81 -11.74 21.98
N ASP A 312 -5.07 -13.03 22.14
CA ASP A 312 -6.27 -13.56 22.80
C ASP A 312 -6.35 -13.09 24.27
N THR A 313 -5.23 -13.16 25.01
CA THR A 313 -5.15 -12.65 26.38
C THR A 313 -5.49 -11.16 26.47
N ALA A 314 -4.98 -10.35 25.54
CA ALA A 314 -5.28 -8.92 25.45
C ALA A 314 -6.77 -8.66 25.15
N MET A 315 -7.37 -9.48 24.28
CA MET A 315 -8.79 -9.41 23.93
C MET A 315 -9.68 -9.76 25.14
N TYR A 316 -9.33 -10.78 25.91
CA TYR A 316 -10.02 -11.09 27.17
C TYR A 316 -9.90 -9.94 28.18
N ALA A 317 -8.74 -9.28 28.27
CA ALA A 317 -8.58 -8.08 29.09
C ALA A 317 -9.48 -6.92 28.61
N ALA A 318 -9.67 -6.75 27.30
CA ALA A 318 -10.60 -5.78 26.73
C ALA A 318 -12.06 -6.08 27.14
N LYS A 319 -12.46 -7.36 27.07
CA LYS A 319 -13.79 -7.81 27.53
C LYS A 319 -14.01 -7.54 29.02
N ALA A 320 -13.00 -7.76 29.86
CA ALA A 320 -13.09 -7.54 31.31
C ALA A 320 -13.20 -6.05 31.68
N ARG A 321 -12.61 -5.16 30.88
CA ARG A 321 -12.54 -3.71 31.15
C ARG A 321 -13.78 -2.94 30.70
N GLY A 322 -14.74 -3.58 30.05
CA GLY A 322 -16.00 -2.96 29.66
C GLY A 322 -16.53 -3.34 28.27
N ARG A 323 -15.77 -4.13 27.49
CA ARG A 323 -16.09 -4.48 26.08
C ARG A 323 -16.05 -3.27 25.15
N ALA A 324 -16.34 -3.45 23.85
CA ALA A 324 -16.34 -2.38 22.86
C ALA A 324 -15.06 -1.51 22.88
N CYS A 325 -13.90 -2.15 23.07
CA CYS A 325 -12.60 -1.50 23.15
C CYS A 325 -11.50 -2.41 22.59
N TYR A 326 -10.33 -1.81 22.31
CA TYR A 326 -9.12 -2.56 22.00
C TYR A 326 -8.13 -2.49 23.16
N ARG A 327 -7.23 -3.47 23.26
CA ARG A 327 -6.07 -3.45 24.17
C ARG A 327 -4.86 -4.08 23.54
N PHE A 328 -3.70 -3.51 23.78
CA PHE A 328 -2.42 -4.18 23.57
C PHE A 328 -2.16 -5.18 24.70
N TYR A 329 -1.45 -6.25 24.39
CA TYR A 329 -0.97 -7.22 25.37
C TYR A 329 -0.06 -6.54 26.41
N ASN A 330 0.91 -5.75 25.96
CA ASN A 330 1.82 -5.03 26.85
C ASN A 330 1.16 -3.79 27.48
N GLU A 331 1.18 -3.69 28.81
CA GLU A 331 0.62 -2.55 29.56
C GLU A 331 1.31 -1.22 29.27
N GLN A 332 2.62 -1.22 28.96
CA GLN A 332 3.35 -0.01 28.59
C GLN A 332 2.84 0.57 27.25
N MET A 333 2.42 -0.30 26.32
CA MET A 333 1.86 0.14 25.03
C MET A 333 0.48 0.75 25.22
N ASN A 334 -0.33 0.21 26.14
CA ASN A 334 -1.59 0.83 26.52
C ASN A 334 -1.39 2.21 27.16
N ALA A 335 -0.31 2.44 27.93
CA ALA A 335 0.01 3.75 28.47
C ALA A 335 0.39 4.74 27.35
N LYS A 336 1.25 4.34 26.42
CA LYS A 336 1.62 5.16 25.25
C LYS A 336 0.40 5.55 24.39
N ALA A 337 -0.51 4.60 24.15
CA ALA A 337 -1.76 4.84 23.42
C ALA A 337 -2.62 5.95 24.06
N VAL A 338 -2.75 5.90 25.38
CA VAL A 338 -3.50 6.89 26.17
C VAL A 338 -2.78 8.24 26.17
N ASP A 339 -1.46 8.25 26.34
CA ASP A 339 -0.66 9.47 26.35
C ASP A 339 -0.70 10.18 24.99
N GLN A 340 -0.74 9.44 23.88
CA GLN A 340 -0.83 9.99 22.54
C GLN A 340 -2.20 10.65 22.28
N LEU A 341 -3.29 10.02 22.74
CA LEU A 341 -4.64 10.61 22.69
C LEU A 341 -4.74 11.89 23.52
N LYS A 342 -4.16 11.89 24.73
CA LYS A 342 -4.12 13.11 25.55
C LYS A 342 -3.33 14.21 24.87
N MET A 343 -2.17 13.88 24.29
CA MET A 343 -1.33 14.86 23.61
C MET A 343 -2.02 15.46 22.38
N GLU A 344 -2.84 14.68 21.66
CA GLU A 344 -3.69 15.20 20.57
C GLU A 344 -4.71 16.26 21.06
N GLU A 345 -5.39 15.99 22.19
CA GLU A 345 -6.34 16.93 22.79
C GLU A 345 -5.63 18.17 23.34
N GLU A 346 -4.54 17.96 24.08
CA GLU A 346 -3.70 19.01 24.65
C GLU A 346 -3.10 19.93 23.57
N LEU A 347 -2.70 19.40 22.40
CA LEU A 347 -2.16 20.21 21.29
C LEU A 347 -3.21 21.15 20.69
N ARG A 348 -4.45 20.67 20.56
CA ARG A 348 -5.58 21.48 20.08
C ARG A 348 -5.88 22.63 21.04
N ASP A 349 -5.76 22.38 22.34
CA ASP A 349 -5.89 23.43 23.37
C ASP A 349 -4.69 24.38 23.38
N ALA A 350 -3.48 23.88 23.12
CA ALA A 350 -2.26 24.68 23.05
C ALA A 350 -2.31 25.75 21.96
N LEU A 351 -2.86 25.42 20.79
CA LEU A 351 -3.08 26.33 19.66
C LEU A 351 -3.99 27.52 20.02
N ARG A 352 -4.85 27.38 21.04
CA ARG A 352 -5.83 28.40 21.44
C ARG A 352 -5.44 29.19 22.68
N ASN A 353 -4.51 28.69 23.49
CA ASN A 353 -4.21 29.19 24.83
C ASN A 353 -2.77 29.70 25.00
N ASP A 354 -2.16 30.24 23.93
CA ASP A 354 -0.81 30.84 23.95
C ASP A 354 0.28 29.95 24.57
N GLN A 355 0.20 28.63 24.36
CA GLN A 355 1.17 27.66 24.88
C GLN A 355 2.30 27.36 23.89
N LEU A 356 2.17 27.84 22.65
CA LEU A 356 3.17 27.70 21.61
C LEU A 356 4.02 28.97 21.56
N GLU A 357 5.31 28.79 21.34
CA GLU A 357 6.26 29.88 21.15
C GLU A 357 7.22 29.56 19.99
N LEU A 358 7.74 30.60 19.33
CA LEU A 358 8.79 30.45 18.34
C LEU A 358 10.17 30.69 18.98
N ARG A 359 11.11 29.83 18.62
CA ARG A 359 12.54 30.04 18.79
C ARG A 359 13.16 30.29 17.42
N TYR A 360 14.25 31.02 17.38
CA TYR A 360 14.94 31.34 16.14
C TYR A 360 16.36 30.81 16.17
N GLN A 361 16.81 30.12 15.13
CA GLN A 361 18.20 29.67 15.02
C GLN A 361 18.91 30.44 13.90
N PRO A 362 20.08 31.06 14.17
CA PRO A 362 20.78 31.86 13.15
C PRO A 362 21.44 31.00 12.08
N GLN A 363 21.36 31.47 10.85
CA GLN A 363 22.14 31.02 9.70
C GLN A 363 23.18 32.10 9.36
N VAL A 364 24.44 31.68 9.38
CA VAL A 364 25.60 32.58 9.27
C VAL A 364 26.21 32.45 7.89
N ASP A 365 26.50 33.58 7.26
CA ASP A 365 27.19 33.63 5.97
C ASP A 365 28.69 33.31 6.16
N THR A 366 29.18 32.32 5.42
CA THR A 366 30.56 31.81 5.54
C THR A 366 31.61 32.85 5.17
N SER A 367 31.28 33.79 4.27
CA SER A 367 32.23 34.78 3.77
C SER A 367 32.38 36.00 4.68
N THR A 368 31.29 36.42 5.32
CA THR A 368 31.22 37.63 6.13
C THR A 368 31.19 37.35 7.64
N GLY A 369 30.77 36.15 8.04
CA GLY A 369 30.51 35.82 9.43
C GLY A 369 29.24 36.46 9.99
N GLU A 370 28.45 37.16 9.16
CA GLU A 370 27.23 37.83 9.60
C GLU A 370 26.03 36.89 9.60
N VAL A 371 25.08 37.12 10.51
CA VAL A 371 23.76 36.47 10.46
C VAL A 371 22.96 37.08 9.31
N VAL A 372 22.52 36.24 8.37
CA VAL A 372 21.79 36.64 7.15
C VAL A 372 20.38 36.05 7.07
N SER A 373 20.13 34.96 7.78
CA SER A 373 18.81 34.36 7.93
C SER A 373 18.62 33.70 9.29
N MET A 374 17.38 33.39 9.64
CA MET A 374 17.04 32.64 10.84
C MET A 374 15.94 31.62 10.55
N GLU A 375 16.11 30.40 11.05
CA GLU A 375 15.07 29.37 10.99
C GLU A 375 14.09 29.54 12.16
N ALA A 376 12.79 29.55 11.86
CA ALA A 376 11.72 29.63 12.85
C ALA A 376 11.33 28.23 13.34
N LEU A 377 11.61 27.96 14.60
CA LEU A 377 11.46 26.66 15.23
C LEU A 377 10.37 26.70 16.31
N VAL A 378 9.26 26.01 16.05
CA VAL A 378 8.14 25.93 17.00
C VAL A 378 8.53 25.18 18.27
N ARG A 379 8.05 25.65 19.42
CA ARG A 379 8.19 24.98 20.71
C ARG A 379 6.88 25.01 21.46
N TRP A 380 6.60 23.94 22.21
CA TRP A 380 5.39 23.83 23.01
C TRP A 380 5.73 23.88 24.49
N ARG A 381 5.30 24.95 25.16
CA ARG A 381 5.40 25.14 26.60
C ARG A 381 4.13 24.63 27.28
N HIS A 382 4.13 23.34 27.61
CA HIS A 382 3.01 22.71 28.29
C HIS A 382 2.97 23.09 29.79
N PRO A 383 1.79 23.46 30.35
CA PRO A 383 1.68 23.90 31.74
C PRO A 383 2.17 22.88 32.77
N GLU A 384 1.93 21.59 32.54
CA GLU A 384 2.29 20.52 33.48
C GLU A 384 3.57 19.77 33.12
N ARG A 385 3.89 19.69 31.82
CA ARG A 385 4.99 18.85 31.29
C ARG A 385 6.25 19.65 30.97
N GLY A 386 6.18 20.98 31.07
CA GLY A 386 7.28 21.86 30.67
C GLY A 386 7.40 21.93 29.15
N MET A 387 8.63 21.99 28.64
CA MET A 387 8.87 22.09 27.20
C MET A 387 8.76 20.73 26.53
N ILE A 388 7.79 20.57 25.62
CA ILE A 388 7.61 19.38 24.79
C ILE A 388 8.39 19.56 23.48
N SER A 389 9.12 18.52 23.07
CA SER A 389 9.94 18.53 21.86
C SER A 389 9.05 18.47 20.59
N PRO A 390 9.40 19.20 19.51
CA PRO A 390 8.71 19.06 18.22
C PRO A 390 8.65 17.61 17.71
N VAL A 391 9.69 16.81 17.98
CA VAL A 391 9.72 15.39 17.59
C VAL A 391 8.57 14.59 18.21
N ASP A 392 8.06 15.02 19.37
CA ASP A 392 6.96 14.33 20.06
C ASP A 392 5.58 14.74 19.53
N PHE A 393 5.37 16.02 19.19
CA PHE A 393 4.03 16.55 18.85
C PHE A 393 3.80 16.84 17.37
N ILE A 394 4.82 17.07 16.56
CA ILE A 394 4.66 17.31 15.11
C ILE A 394 4.07 16.09 14.39
N PRO A 395 4.52 14.84 14.64
CA PRO A 395 3.89 13.65 14.03
C PRO A 395 2.40 13.51 14.41
N ILE A 396 2.04 13.94 15.62
CA ILE A 396 0.65 13.94 16.09
C ILE A 396 -0.15 15.01 15.33
N ALA A 397 0.42 16.21 15.16
CA ALA A 397 -0.19 17.30 14.41
C ALA A 397 -0.46 16.90 12.95
N GLU A 398 0.49 16.22 12.30
CA GLU A 398 0.34 15.75 10.91
C GLU A 398 -0.80 14.75 10.78
N ARG A 399 -0.77 13.66 11.56
CA ARG A 399 -1.78 12.59 11.50
C ARG A 399 -3.19 13.08 11.83
N THR A 400 -3.32 14.10 12.69
CA THR A 400 -4.63 14.64 13.11
C THR A 400 -5.09 15.81 12.24
N GLY A 401 -4.28 16.25 11.27
CA GLY A 401 -4.53 17.42 10.44
C GLY A 401 -4.30 18.77 11.13
N GLN A 402 -4.01 18.78 12.44
CA GLN A 402 -3.72 20.00 13.20
C GLN A 402 -2.45 20.73 12.73
N ILE A 403 -1.58 20.06 11.96
CA ILE A 403 -0.38 20.67 11.37
C ILE A 403 -0.69 21.85 10.44
N VAL A 404 -1.88 21.86 9.81
CA VAL A 404 -2.32 22.96 8.95
C VAL A 404 -2.58 24.21 9.80
N GLU A 405 -3.37 24.08 10.87
CA GLU A 405 -3.63 25.17 11.82
C GLU A 405 -2.34 25.65 12.49
N LEU A 406 -1.46 24.72 12.87
CA LEU A 406 -0.16 25.03 13.45
C LEU A 406 0.72 25.84 12.49
N GLY A 407 0.82 25.43 11.23
CA GLY A 407 1.61 26.16 10.23
C GLY A 407 1.07 27.56 9.94
N GLN A 408 -0.25 27.73 9.92
CA GLN A 408 -0.89 29.05 9.80
C GLN A 408 -0.50 29.95 10.98
N TRP A 409 -0.56 29.41 12.21
CA TRP A 409 -0.12 30.12 13.41
C TRP A 409 1.37 30.49 13.36
N VAL A 410 2.25 29.57 12.96
CA VAL A 410 3.70 29.82 12.82
C VAL A 410 3.96 30.95 11.82
N MET A 411 3.36 30.91 10.63
CA MET A 411 3.52 31.97 9.62
C MET A 411 3.04 33.34 10.14
N ALA A 412 1.86 33.39 10.76
CA ALA A 412 1.34 34.61 11.36
C ALA A 412 2.29 35.18 12.43
N GLU A 413 2.84 34.32 13.28
CA GLU A 413 3.78 34.73 14.31
C GLU A 413 5.11 35.24 13.74
N VAL A 414 5.66 34.59 12.71
CA VAL A 414 6.85 35.08 12.01
C VAL A 414 6.60 36.45 11.39
N ALA A 415 5.45 36.68 10.75
CA ALA A 415 5.12 37.99 10.17
C ALA A 415 4.95 39.08 11.24
N ARG A 416 4.32 38.75 12.38
CA ARG A 416 4.22 39.66 13.54
C ARG A 416 5.61 40.05 14.04
N ASN A 417 6.50 39.07 14.19
CA ASN A 417 7.87 39.29 14.68
C ASN A 417 8.70 40.11 13.68
N CYS A 418 8.60 39.83 12.38
CA CYS A 418 9.24 40.64 11.34
C CYS A 418 8.79 42.10 11.39
N THR A 419 7.48 42.33 11.50
CA THR A 419 6.91 43.68 11.59
C THR A 419 7.42 44.39 12.85
N HIS A 420 7.47 43.70 13.98
CA HIS A 420 7.99 44.24 15.23
C HIS A 420 9.46 44.68 15.09
N TRP A 421 10.32 43.83 14.52
CA TRP A 421 11.72 44.16 14.30
C TRP A 421 11.95 45.27 13.28
N ASP A 422 11.11 45.35 12.25
CA ASP A 422 11.12 46.45 11.29
C ASP A 422 10.84 47.80 11.95
N THR A 423 9.90 47.84 12.91
CA THR A 423 9.62 49.08 13.68
C THR A 423 10.78 49.48 14.60
N GLN A 424 11.66 48.55 14.96
CA GLN A 424 12.88 48.82 15.75
C GLN A 424 14.07 49.23 14.87
N GLY A 425 13.94 49.19 13.54
CA GLY A 425 15.01 49.55 12.61
C GLY A 425 16.12 48.50 12.51
N LEU A 426 15.83 47.24 12.86
CA LEU A 426 16.80 46.15 12.79
C LEU A 426 17.13 45.76 11.34
N LYS A 427 18.27 45.08 11.17
CA LYS A 427 18.71 44.54 9.88
C LYS A 427 17.61 43.63 9.31
N LYS A 428 17.20 43.88 8.07
CA LYS A 428 16.24 43.03 7.36
C LYS A 428 16.95 41.75 6.91
N ILE A 429 16.60 40.65 7.56
CA ILE A 429 17.04 39.29 7.22
C ILE A 429 15.86 38.45 6.72
N ARG A 430 16.19 37.28 6.17
CA ARG A 430 15.24 36.25 5.73
C ARG A 430 14.93 35.28 6.88
N PHE A 431 13.71 34.76 6.90
CA PHE A 431 13.24 33.78 7.87
C PHE A 431 12.76 32.52 7.16
N SER A 432 13.24 31.38 7.63
CA SER A 432 12.93 30.08 7.05
C SER A 432 11.86 29.38 7.91
N ILE A 433 10.84 28.82 7.25
CA ILE A 433 9.69 28.17 7.89
C ILE A 433 9.52 26.77 7.30
N ASN A 434 9.57 25.77 8.17
CA ASN A 434 9.31 24.38 7.82
C ASN A 434 7.85 24.15 7.43
N ILE A 435 7.63 23.49 6.29
CA ILE A 435 6.32 23.10 5.79
C ILE A 435 6.25 21.57 5.73
N SER A 436 5.30 20.99 6.45
CA SER A 436 5.08 19.53 6.43
C SER A 436 4.63 19.04 5.05
N PRO A 437 4.88 17.75 4.72
CA PRO A 437 4.36 17.14 3.49
C PRO A 437 2.83 17.25 3.37
N LEU A 438 2.10 17.14 4.50
CA LEU A 438 0.64 17.24 4.50
C LEU A 438 0.16 18.65 4.13
N GLN A 439 0.82 19.70 4.64
CA GLN A 439 0.53 21.08 4.24
C GLN A 439 0.91 21.31 2.78
N PHE A 440 2.07 20.81 2.34
CA PHE A 440 2.52 20.95 0.97
C PHE A 440 1.59 20.25 -0.02
N ASN A 441 0.88 19.20 0.37
CA ASN A 441 -0.10 18.52 -0.48
C ASN A 441 -1.47 19.22 -0.54
N GLN A 442 -1.75 20.23 0.29
CA GLN A 442 -3.03 20.95 0.26
C GLN A 442 -3.18 21.79 -1.02
N PRO A 443 -4.19 21.56 -1.87
CA PRO A 443 -4.31 22.22 -3.18
C PRO A 443 -4.32 23.75 -3.12
N ASP A 444 -4.82 24.31 -2.03
CA ASP A 444 -5.02 25.75 -1.81
C ASP A 444 -3.81 26.47 -1.17
N LEU A 445 -2.72 25.76 -0.86
CA LEU A 445 -1.53 26.36 -0.22
C LEU A 445 -0.99 27.61 -0.96
N PRO A 446 -0.83 27.63 -2.31
CA PRO A 446 -0.32 28.81 -3.00
C PRO A 446 -1.27 30.01 -2.90
N GLN A 447 -2.58 29.75 -2.93
CA GLN A 447 -3.59 30.78 -2.73
C GLN A 447 -3.51 31.34 -1.32
N TYR A 448 -3.45 30.47 -0.31
CA TYR A 448 -3.32 30.85 1.09
C TYR A 448 -2.08 31.73 1.32
N ILE A 449 -0.91 31.34 0.81
CA ILE A 449 0.32 32.12 0.97
C ILE A 449 0.21 33.48 0.28
N THR A 450 -0.41 33.53 -0.91
CA THR A 450 -0.64 34.78 -1.63
C THR A 450 -1.54 35.73 -0.84
N GLU A 451 -2.59 35.22 -0.19
CA GLU A 451 -3.48 36.00 0.66
C GLU A 451 -2.76 36.47 1.93
N PHE A 452 -2.02 35.57 2.59
CA PHE A 452 -1.21 35.87 3.77
C PHE A 452 -0.17 36.99 3.53
N LEU A 453 0.57 36.94 2.41
CA LEU A 453 1.53 37.98 2.05
C LEU A 453 0.86 39.33 1.82
N LYS A 454 -0.34 39.36 1.22
CA LYS A 454 -1.12 40.58 1.01
C LYS A 454 -1.63 41.17 2.32
N GLU A 455 -2.10 40.33 3.24
CA GLU A 455 -2.65 40.76 4.53
C GLU A 455 -1.58 41.29 5.47
N THR A 456 -0.43 40.62 5.53
CA THR A 456 0.67 40.99 6.43
C THR A 456 1.55 42.10 5.88
N GLY A 457 1.66 42.22 4.55
CA GLY A 457 2.52 43.19 3.88
C GLY A 457 4.02 42.92 4.05
N ILE A 458 4.39 41.72 4.50
CA ILE A 458 5.80 41.31 4.59
C ILE A 458 6.39 41.20 3.18
N ASP A 459 7.65 41.60 3.03
CA ASP A 459 8.39 41.40 1.78
C ASP A 459 8.55 39.89 1.52
N PRO A 460 8.01 39.34 0.41
CA PRO A 460 8.08 37.92 0.11
C PRO A 460 9.51 37.38 0.11
N ALA A 461 10.50 38.19 -0.30
CA ALA A 461 11.91 37.78 -0.34
C ALA A 461 12.51 37.53 1.05
N ARG A 462 11.81 37.90 2.12
CA ARG A 462 12.19 37.62 3.51
C ARG A 462 11.63 36.32 4.05
N LEU A 463 10.82 35.60 3.27
CA LEU A 463 10.29 34.30 3.66
C LEU A 463 10.89 33.21 2.78
N GLU A 464 11.39 32.17 3.43
CA GLU A 464 11.84 30.94 2.80
C GLU A 464 11.01 29.79 3.32
N LEU A 465 10.47 28.97 2.42
CA LEU A 465 9.74 27.76 2.80
C LEU A 465 10.68 26.56 2.70
N GLU A 466 10.83 25.84 3.80
CA GLU A 466 11.66 24.64 3.85
C GLU A 466 10.75 23.41 3.69
N LEU A 467 11.09 22.57 2.73
CA LEU A 467 10.34 21.39 2.35
C LEU A 467 11.28 20.20 2.31
N THR A 468 10.91 19.10 2.96
CA THR A 468 11.74 17.89 2.91
C THR A 468 11.83 17.33 1.50
N GLU A 469 12.97 16.70 1.19
CA GLU A 469 13.21 16.04 -0.10
C GLU A 469 12.04 15.10 -0.50
N SER A 470 11.56 14.29 0.45
CA SER A 470 10.48 13.33 0.23
C SER A 470 9.14 14.00 -0.10
N ALA A 471 8.87 15.20 0.45
CA ALA A 471 7.62 15.93 0.19
C ALA A 471 7.51 16.37 -1.27
N ILE A 472 8.63 16.81 -1.87
CA ILE A 472 8.64 17.36 -3.22
C ILE A 472 8.69 16.25 -4.29
N MET A 473 9.23 15.08 -3.96
CA MET A 473 9.46 13.99 -4.91
C MET A 473 8.20 13.18 -5.28
N ASN A 474 7.16 13.21 -4.45
CA ASN A 474 5.89 12.52 -4.72
C ASN A 474 5.05 13.31 -5.73
N ASP A 475 4.69 12.73 -6.87
CA ASP A 475 3.96 13.43 -7.95
C ASP A 475 4.70 14.70 -8.46
N ALA A 476 5.94 14.49 -8.92
CA ALA A 476 6.87 15.56 -9.27
C ALA A 476 6.32 16.61 -10.27
N GLU A 477 5.48 16.23 -11.25
CA GLU A 477 4.97 17.19 -12.24
C GLU A 477 3.97 18.18 -11.61
N SER A 478 3.07 17.67 -10.75
CA SER A 478 2.13 18.49 -10.00
C SER A 478 2.87 19.44 -9.05
N ASN A 479 3.88 18.92 -8.35
CA ASN A 479 4.69 19.70 -7.41
C ASN A 479 5.52 20.79 -8.10
N ILE A 480 6.05 20.53 -9.30
CA ILE A 480 6.74 21.57 -10.09
C ILE A 480 5.79 22.73 -10.38
N ALA A 481 4.55 22.47 -10.79
CA ALA A 481 3.58 23.52 -11.07
C ALA A 481 3.31 24.36 -9.82
N LYS A 482 3.06 23.69 -8.69
CA LYS A 482 2.82 24.32 -7.40
C LYS A 482 3.98 25.17 -6.89
N LEU A 483 5.21 24.66 -6.99
CA LEU A 483 6.41 25.41 -6.61
C LEU A 483 6.60 26.65 -7.49
N ASN A 484 6.29 26.57 -8.79
CA ASN A 484 6.32 27.75 -9.67
C ASN A 484 5.29 28.81 -9.24
N GLU A 485 4.09 28.41 -8.82
CA GLU A 485 3.08 29.33 -8.28
C GLU A 485 3.56 30.01 -6.98
N LEU A 486 4.17 29.24 -6.07
CA LEU A 486 4.77 29.79 -4.86
C LEU A 486 5.90 30.77 -5.18
N LYS A 487 6.82 30.40 -6.07
CA LYS A 487 7.91 31.28 -6.52
C LYS A 487 7.41 32.55 -7.21
N ALA A 488 6.27 32.50 -7.91
CA ALA A 488 5.67 33.68 -8.53
C ALA A 488 5.22 34.75 -7.51
N THR A 489 5.06 34.38 -6.24
CA THR A 489 4.79 35.35 -5.16
C THR A 489 6.03 36.14 -4.73
N GLY A 490 7.23 35.65 -5.05
CA GLY A 490 8.51 36.28 -4.73
C GLY A 490 9.24 35.71 -3.51
N LEU A 491 8.71 34.65 -2.88
CA LEU A 491 9.38 33.94 -1.78
C LEU A 491 10.52 33.01 -2.27
N GLU A 492 11.37 32.60 -1.34
CA GLU A 492 12.41 31.58 -1.56
C GLU A 492 11.90 30.18 -1.14
N VAL A 493 12.41 29.14 -1.78
CA VAL A 493 12.11 27.74 -1.42
C VAL A 493 13.42 27.00 -1.20
N ALA A 494 13.51 26.32 -0.06
CA ALA A 494 14.61 25.45 0.30
C ALA A 494 14.18 23.97 0.31
N VAL A 495 15.09 23.09 -0.09
CA VAL A 495 14.95 21.65 0.11
C VAL A 495 15.72 21.25 1.36
N ASP A 496 15.01 20.66 2.31
CA ASP A 496 15.54 20.18 3.58
C ASP A 496 15.83 18.68 3.59
N ASP A 497 16.64 18.24 4.55
CA ASP A 497 17.09 16.85 4.75
C ASP A 497 17.74 16.22 3.50
N PHE A 498 18.39 17.01 2.64
CA PHE A 498 18.83 16.54 1.34
C PHE A 498 19.91 15.45 1.44
N GLY A 499 19.69 14.33 0.75
CA GLY A 499 20.60 13.19 0.70
C GLY A 499 20.17 12.00 1.57
N THR A 500 19.15 12.17 2.41
CA THR A 500 18.54 11.08 3.19
C THR A 500 17.56 10.24 2.36
N GLY A 501 17.10 10.75 1.21
CA GLY A 501 16.15 10.12 0.31
C GLY A 501 16.72 9.65 -1.04
N TYR A 502 15.86 9.06 -1.88
CA TYR A 502 16.20 8.63 -3.24
C TYR A 502 16.01 9.77 -4.25
N SER A 503 16.90 10.77 -4.21
CA SER A 503 16.86 11.87 -5.17
C SER A 503 17.11 11.41 -6.61
N SER A 504 16.13 11.65 -7.47
CA SER A 504 16.35 11.62 -8.92
C SER A 504 16.87 13.00 -9.34
N LEU A 505 18.18 13.10 -9.53
CA LEU A 505 18.91 14.29 -10.01
C LEU A 505 18.25 14.96 -11.24
N SER A 506 17.53 14.17 -12.04
CA SER A 506 16.79 14.67 -13.21
C SER A 506 15.65 15.64 -12.85
N TYR A 507 14.99 15.44 -11.71
CA TYR A 507 13.91 16.30 -11.23
C TYR A 507 14.42 17.50 -10.43
N LEU A 508 15.51 17.35 -9.67
CA LEU A 508 16.10 18.46 -8.92
C LEU A 508 16.43 19.66 -9.82
N LYS A 509 16.92 19.40 -11.04
CA LYS A 509 17.18 20.43 -12.05
C LYS A 509 15.91 21.17 -12.54
N ARG A 510 14.73 20.54 -12.44
CA ARG A 510 13.45 21.11 -12.87
C ARG A 510 12.73 21.86 -11.75
N PHE A 511 13.02 21.57 -10.48
CA PHE A 511 12.38 22.23 -9.36
C PHE A 511 12.85 23.68 -9.23
N PRO A 512 11.94 24.66 -9.09
CA PRO A 512 12.31 26.06 -8.94
C PRO A 512 12.65 26.36 -7.48
N ILE A 513 13.78 25.81 -7.02
CA ILE A 513 14.31 25.95 -5.65
C ILE A 513 15.50 26.93 -5.64
N ASP A 514 15.75 27.53 -4.49
CA ASP A 514 16.84 28.50 -4.29
C ASP A 514 17.95 27.95 -3.40
N THR A 515 17.56 27.15 -2.40
CA THR A 515 18.44 26.69 -1.33
C THR A 515 18.37 25.17 -1.18
N LEU A 516 19.50 24.55 -0.87
CA LEU A 516 19.62 23.14 -0.54
C LEU A 516 20.29 23.03 0.84
N LYS A 517 19.62 22.35 1.77
CA LYS A 517 20.11 22.16 3.15
C LYS A 517 20.70 20.76 3.30
N ILE A 518 21.95 20.69 3.74
CA ILE A 518 22.65 19.44 4.03
C ILE A 518 22.25 18.98 5.43
N ASP A 519 21.64 17.80 5.51
CA ASP A 519 21.20 17.22 6.78
C ASP A 519 22.35 17.09 7.79
N GLN A 520 22.00 17.30 9.07
CA GLN A 520 22.94 17.22 10.19
C GLN A 520 23.63 15.86 10.31
N SER A 521 23.03 14.76 9.84
CA SER A 521 23.67 13.43 9.92
C SER A 521 24.94 13.35 9.07
N PHE A 522 24.94 13.98 7.89
CA PHE A 522 26.13 14.05 7.04
C PHE A 522 27.20 14.97 7.61
N VAL A 523 26.80 16.06 8.27
CA VAL A 523 27.72 17.01 8.93
C VAL A 523 28.35 16.37 10.18
N ALA A 524 27.58 15.60 10.94
CA ALA A 524 28.08 14.82 12.07
C ALA A 524 29.15 13.79 11.63
N ASP A 525 28.96 13.17 10.47
CA ASP A 525 29.84 12.14 9.91
C ASP A 525 31.02 12.69 9.06
N LEU A 526 31.28 14.00 9.05
CA LEU A 526 32.38 14.63 8.30
C LEU A 526 33.77 14.06 8.63
N ASN A 527 33.94 13.48 9.82
CA ASN A 527 35.19 12.85 10.24
C ASN A 527 35.41 11.46 9.60
N THR A 528 34.43 10.94 8.85
CA THR A 528 34.53 9.68 8.11
C THR A 528 34.78 9.95 6.62
N THR A 529 35.48 9.04 5.93
CA THR A 529 35.75 9.19 4.49
C THR A 529 34.47 9.20 3.64
N ASP A 530 33.45 8.45 4.05
CA ASP A 530 32.19 8.35 3.30
C ASP A 530 31.32 9.59 3.51
N GLY A 531 31.19 10.11 4.74
CA GLY A 531 30.42 11.31 5.04
C GLY A 531 30.96 12.56 4.34
N ALA A 532 32.28 12.76 4.38
CA ALA A 532 32.96 13.84 3.68
C ALA A 532 32.73 13.79 2.15
N ALA A 533 32.75 12.60 1.56
CA ALA A 533 32.53 12.43 0.12
C ALA A 533 31.09 12.80 -0.31
N ILE A 534 30.09 12.51 0.53
CA ILE A 534 28.69 12.86 0.27
C ILE A 534 28.50 14.38 0.33
N VAL A 535 29.03 15.04 1.37
CA VAL A 535 28.98 16.50 1.51
C VAL A 535 29.65 17.18 0.31
N ASP A 536 30.82 16.72 -0.11
CA ASP A 536 31.52 17.20 -1.30
C ASP A 536 30.68 17.06 -2.58
N ALA A 537 29.98 15.93 -2.74
CA ALA A 537 29.11 15.70 -3.89
C ALA A 537 27.89 16.63 -3.90
N ILE A 538 27.28 16.87 -2.73
CA ILE A 538 26.14 17.78 -2.59
C ILE A 538 26.55 19.22 -2.89
N LEU A 539 27.68 19.68 -2.35
CA LEU A 539 28.22 21.02 -2.63
C LEU A 539 28.52 21.21 -4.13
N ALA A 540 29.15 20.22 -4.77
CA ALA A 540 29.43 20.25 -6.20
C ALA A 540 28.14 20.30 -7.04
N LEU A 541 27.13 19.52 -6.65
CA LEU A 541 25.82 19.49 -7.30
C LEU A 541 25.12 20.85 -7.19
N ALA A 542 25.02 21.40 -5.99
CA ALA A 542 24.38 22.70 -5.76
C ALA A 542 25.07 23.82 -6.54
N LYS A 543 26.41 23.84 -6.56
CA LYS A 543 27.20 24.78 -7.37
C LYS A 543 26.90 24.66 -8.87
N SER A 544 26.74 23.43 -9.37
CA SER A 544 26.40 23.18 -10.79
C SER A 544 24.98 23.66 -11.15
N LEU A 545 24.06 23.61 -10.19
CA LEU A 545 22.67 24.05 -10.33
C LEU A 545 22.46 25.53 -9.94
N LYS A 546 23.51 26.19 -9.42
CA LYS A 546 23.48 27.57 -8.88
C LYS A 546 22.50 27.72 -7.72
N LEU A 547 22.44 26.70 -6.87
CA LEU A 547 21.67 26.71 -5.63
C LEU A 547 22.57 27.16 -4.48
N ARG A 548 21.99 27.88 -3.53
CA ARG A 548 22.62 28.22 -2.25
C ARG A 548 22.65 26.99 -1.37
N VAL A 549 23.73 26.76 -0.62
CA VAL A 549 23.83 25.63 0.31
C VAL A 549 23.85 26.10 1.75
N VAL A 550 23.03 25.48 2.58
CA VAL A 550 23.09 25.60 4.04
C VAL A 550 23.58 24.27 4.62
N ALA A 551 24.62 24.28 5.43
CA ALA A 551 25.03 23.08 6.18
C ALA A 551 24.51 23.15 7.62
N GLU A 552 23.80 22.11 8.05
CA GLU A 552 23.15 22.05 9.37
C GLU A 552 23.92 21.23 10.40
N GLY A 553 23.61 21.42 11.68
CA GLY A 553 24.15 20.58 12.75
C GLY A 553 25.64 20.77 13.03
N ILE A 554 26.19 21.96 12.74
CA ILE A 554 27.60 22.27 13.04
C ILE A 554 27.77 22.39 14.56
N GLU A 555 28.59 21.54 15.14
CA GLU A 555 28.87 21.51 16.59
C GLU A 555 30.34 21.75 16.92
N THR A 556 31.26 21.48 15.98
CA THR A 556 32.71 21.55 16.22
C THR A 556 33.42 22.50 15.26
N GLU A 557 34.57 23.02 15.69
CA GLU A 557 35.42 23.89 14.85
C GLU A 557 36.00 23.13 13.64
N GLU A 558 36.21 21.81 13.75
CA GLU A 558 36.69 20.98 12.64
C GLU A 558 35.67 20.90 11.50
N GLN A 559 34.38 20.70 11.83
CA GLN A 559 33.27 20.73 10.87
C GLN A 559 33.16 22.09 10.20
N LEU A 560 33.24 23.17 11.01
CA LEU A 560 33.22 24.54 10.52
C LEU A 560 34.34 24.78 9.51
N ARG A 561 35.59 24.47 9.88
CA ARG A 561 36.76 24.68 9.00
C ARG A 561 36.61 23.90 7.70
N TYR A 562 36.18 22.64 7.77
CA TYR A 562 35.95 21.83 6.59
C TYR A 562 34.94 22.48 5.62
N LEU A 563 33.78 22.92 6.12
CA LEU A 563 32.72 23.52 5.29
C LEU A 563 33.14 24.89 4.73
N VAL A 564 33.92 25.68 5.48
CA VAL A 564 34.50 26.94 5.01
C VAL A 564 35.48 26.68 3.86
N THR A 565 36.41 25.74 4.01
CA THR A 565 37.39 25.38 2.95
C THR A 565 36.71 24.85 1.68
N LYS A 566 35.49 24.31 1.80
CA LYS A 566 34.71 23.78 0.68
C LYS A 566 33.75 24.80 0.06
N ASP A 567 33.88 26.08 0.39
CA ASP A 567 33.05 27.18 -0.12
C ASP A 567 31.54 26.95 0.12
N CYS A 568 31.14 26.40 1.26
CA CYS A 568 29.72 26.31 1.62
C CYS A 568 29.16 27.73 1.88
N ASP A 569 27.96 28.06 1.38
CA ASP A 569 27.45 29.44 1.44
C ASP A 569 27.03 29.87 2.85
N LEU A 570 26.20 29.06 3.50
CA LEU A 570 25.59 29.35 4.80
C LEU A 570 25.79 28.19 5.79
N LEU A 571 25.90 28.55 7.07
CA LEU A 571 26.23 27.61 8.14
C LEU A 571 25.23 27.76 9.29
N GLN A 572 24.74 26.63 9.80
CA GLN A 572 23.80 26.56 10.92
C GLN A 572 24.20 25.45 11.90
N GLY A 573 24.13 25.74 13.20
CA GLY A 573 24.41 24.73 14.21
C GLY A 573 24.65 25.30 15.61
N TYR A 574 24.77 24.40 16.59
CA TYR A 574 24.99 24.75 17.99
C TYR A 574 26.36 25.37 18.27
N TYR A 575 27.32 25.24 17.34
CA TYR A 575 28.58 25.97 17.39
C TYR A 575 28.35 27.50 17.45
N PHE A 576 27.40 28.01 16.67
CA PHE A 576 27.07 29.44 16.66
C PHE A 576 26.07 29.79 17.75
N SER A 577 24.93 29.11 17.75
CA SER A 577 23.89 29.32 18.76
C SER A 577 22.88 28.18 18.78
N ARG A 578 22.38 27.90 19.97
CA ARG A 578 21.13 27.15 20.13
C ARG A 578 19.94 28.03 19.73
N PRO A 579 18.77 27.47 19.39
CA PRO A 579 17.58 28.26 19.13
C PRO A 579 17.27 29.25 20.27
N ILE A 580 17.26 30.54 19.96
CA ILE A 580 17.10 31.64 20.91
C ILE A 580 15.64 32.10 21.00
N GLU A 581 15.27 32.75 22.11
CA GLU A 581 13.94 33.37 22.21
C GLU A 581 13.89 34.74 21.55
N LEU A 582 12.66 35.21 21.27
CA LEU A 582 12.37 36.44 20.55
C LEU A 582 13.18 37.66 21.03
N LYS A 583 13.36 37.79 22.34
CA LYS A 583 14.03 38.92 22.98
C LYS A 583 15.53 39.00 22.68
N ASP A 584 16.16 37.87 22.32
CA ASP A 584 17.60 37.75 22.11
C ASP A 584 17.97 37.94 20.63
N VAL A 585 16.98 37.89 19.73
CA VAL A 585 17.18 38.06 18.27
C VAL A 585 17.90 39.37 17.91
N PRO A 586 17.52 40.55 18.46
CA PRO A 586 18.20 41.80 18.12
C PRO A 586 19.70 41.77 18.39
N ALA A 587 20.13 41.21 19.53
CA ALA A 587 21.54 41.09 19.88
C ALA A 587 22.28 40.10 18.99
N MET A 588 21.62 39.01 18.57
CA MET A 588 22.19 38.04 17.64
C MET A 588 22.44 38.64 16.25
N LEU A 589 21.56 39.52 15.77
CA LEU A 589 21.73 40.18 14.47
C LEU A 589 22.91 41.15 14.41
N GLU A 590 23.36 41.66 15.56
CA GLU A 590 24.55 42.51 15.69
C GLU A 590 25.85 41.70 15.83
N THR A 591 25.74 40.37 15.99
CA THR A 591 26.90 39.49 16.17
C THR A 591 27.51 39.11 14.82
N THR A 592 28.83 39.25 14.72
CA THR A 592 29.63 38.72 13.60
C THR A 592 30.55 37.63 14.13
N PHE A 593 30.42 36.42 13.59
CA PHE A 593 31.22 35.27 13.98
C PHE A 593 32.55 35.25 13.21
N THR A 594 33.63 34.95 13.91
CA THR A 594 34.94 34.77 13.28
C THR A 594 34.97 33.44 12.55
N MET A 595 35.15 33.47 11.23
CA MET A 595 35.34 32.27 10.43
C MET A 595 36.82 31.86 10.44
N PRO A 596 37.14 30.56 10.57
CA PRO A 596 38.51 30.10 10.45
C PRO A 596 39.00 30.40 9.03
N VAL A 597 39.94 31.34 8.91
CA VAL A 597 40.66 31.62 7.67
C VAL A 597 41.89 30.74 7.66
N ASP A 598 42.17 30.06 6.54
CA ASP A 598 43.45 29.36 6.38
C ASP A 598 44.59 30.38 6.56
N GLU A 599 45.44 30.19 7.58
CA GLU A 599 46.80 30.72 7.54
C GLU A 599 47.54 29.87 6.50
N ASP A 600 47.77 30.45 5.32
CA ASP A 600 48.54 29.88 4.19
C ASP A 600 49.83 29.14 4.61
#